data_AF-A0A6P1TJ06-F1
#
_entry.id   AF-A0A6P1TJ06-F1
#
_cell.length_a   1.000
_cell.length_b   1.000
_cell.length_c   1.000
_cell.angle_alpha   90.00
_cell.angle_beta   90.00
_cell.angle_gamma   90.00
#
_symmetry.space_group_name_H-M   'P 1'
#
loop_
_entity.id
_entity.type
_entity.pdbx_description
1 polymer ?
#
loop_
_entity_poly.entity_id
_entity_poly.type
_entity_poly.pdbx_seq_one_letter_code
_entity_poly.pdbx_strand_id
1 'polypeptide(L)' 'MKRRKLTPLGAEIKKCLIDKQMTQKELAKKIGVSPKYIHLILYGERSGKKYIPAIVSFLGLDFYIFDEQKKW' A
#
# COMPACT_ATOMS: atom_id res chain seq x y z
N MET A 1 4.20 17.23 -16.71
CA MET A 1 4.24 16.52 -15.41
C MET A 1 3.94 15.04 -15.64
N LYS A 2 4.86 14.13 -15.30
CA LYS A 2 4.63 12.67 -15.41
C LYS A 2 3.55 12.28 -14.39
N ARG A 3 2.42 11.72 -14.84
CA ARG A 3 1.39 11.22 -13.92
C ARG A 3 1.96 10.04 -13.14
N ARG A 4 1.99 10.14 -11.80
CA ARG A 4 2.41 9.03 -10.95
C ARG A 4 1.47 7.84 -11.17
N LYS A 5 2.03 6.71 -11.58
CA LYS A 5 1.27 5.45 -11.73
C LYS A 5 1.33 4.68 -10.43
N LEU A 6 0.20 4.12 -10.01
CA LEU A 6 0.21 3.20 -8.87
C LEU A 6 0.97 1.93 -9.22
N THR A 7 1.59 1.34 -8.21
CA THR A 7 2.10 -0.03 -8.31
C THR A 7 0.93 -1.02 -8.32
N PRO A 8 1.11 -2.26 -8.80
CA PRO A 8 0.08 -3.29 -8.73
C PRO A 8 -0.44 -3.50 -7.31
N LEU A 9 0.46 -3.59 -6.33
CA LEU A 9 0.12 -3.64 -4.91
C LEU A 9 -0.66 -2.39 -4.47
N GLY A 10 -0.23 -1.21 -4.91
CA GLY A 10 -0.89 0.04 -4.55
C GLY A 10 -2.33 0.11 -5.06
N ALA A 11 -2.58 -0.43 -6.26
CA ALA A 11 -3.92 -0.52 -6.83
C ALA A 11 -4.81 -1.45 -6.00
N GLU A 12 -4.30 -2.62 -5.59
CA GLU A 12 -5.05 -3.57 -4.78
C GLU A 12 -5.36 -3.01 -3.38
N ILE A 13 -4.39 -2.34 -2.76
CA ILE A 13 -4.61 -1.64 -1.48
C ILE A 13 -5.73 -0.62 -1.63
N LYS A 14 -5.72 0.20 -2.70
CA LYS A 14 -6.79 1.18 -2.93
C LYS A 14 -8.15 0.52 -3.12
N LYS A 15 -8.21 -0.58 -3.86
CA LYS A 15 -9.45 -1.33 -4.08
C LYS A 15 -10.01 -1.85 -2.75
N CYS A 16 -9.17 -2.50 -1.94
CA CYS A 16 -9.55 -3.03 -0.64
C CYS A 16 -9.98 -1.92 0.35
N LEU A 17 -9.34 -0.75 0.28
CA LEU A 17 -9.76 0.43 1.04
C LEU A 17 -11.15 0.92 0.66
N ILE A 18 -11.49 0.91 -0.63
CA ILE A 18 -12.83 1.26 -1.12
C ILE A 18 -13.85 0.23 -0.60
N ASP A 19 -13.54 -1.06 -0.73
CA ASP A 19 -14.42 -2.15 -0.29
C ASP A 19 -14.72 -2.07 1.22
N LYS A 20 -13.74 -1.62 2.01
CA LYS A 20 -13.86 -1.43 3.47
C LYS A 20 -14.37 -0.04 3.88
N GLN A 21 -14.74 0.83 2.94
CA GLN A 21 -15.10 2.24 3.18
C GLN A 21 -14.07 2.97 4.08
N MET A 22 -12.79 2.71 3.86
CA MET A 22 -11.71 3.19 4.70
C MET A 22 -10.78 4.12 3.91
N THR A 23 -10.35 5.20 4.53
CA THR A 23 -9.40 6.12 3.93
C THR A 23 -7.95 5.69 4.16
N GLN A 24 -7.03 6.13 3.29
CA GLN A 24 -5.59 5.93 3.52
C GLN A 24 -5.11 6.54 4.84
N LYS A 25 -5.72 7.63 5.30
CA LYS A 25 -5.37 8.27 6.57
C LYS A 25 -5.73 7.38 7.76
N GLU A 26 -6.89 6.74 7.72
CA GLU A 26 -7.34 5.81 8.76
C GLU A 26 -6.48 4.56 8.79
N LEU A 27 -6.16 3.99 7.62
CA LEU A 27 -5.20 2.88 7.51
C LEU A 27 -3.85 3.27 8.13
N ALA A 28 -3.34 4.46 7.80
CA ALA A 28 -2.09 4.96 8.34
C ALA A 28 -2.14 5.09 9.87
N LYS A 29 -3.23 5.62 10.41
CA LYS A 29 -3.46 5.73 11.86
C LYS A 29 -3.53 4.37 12.54
N LYS A 30 -4.19 3.37 11.92
CA LYS A 30 -4.32 2.01 12.45
C LYS A 30 -2.97 1.27 12.50
N ILE A 31 -2.11 1.49 11.51
CA ILE A 31 -0.79 0.85 11.42
C ILE A 31 0.27 1.66 12.18
N GLY A 32 -0.02 2.90 12.59
CA GLY A 32 0.92 3.78 13.27
C GLY A 32 1.96 4.39 12.32
N VAL A 33 1.58 4.64 11.07
CA VAL A 33 2.46 5.15 10.01
C VAL A 33 1.95 6.50 9.51
N SER A 34 2.85 7.33 8.99
CA SER A 34 2.46 8.57 8.33
C SER A 34 1.66 8.29 7.04
N PRO A 35 0.53 8.98 6.80
CA PRO A 35 -0.21 8.87 5.52
C PRO A 35 0.67 9.18 4.30
N LYS A 36 1.64 10.10 4.44
CA LYS A 36 2.62 10.41 3.39
C LYS A 36 3.49 9.20 3.06
N TYR A 37 3.89 8.44 4.08
CA TYR A 37 4.71 7.25 3.87
C TYR A 37 3.91 6.15 3.15
N ILE A 38 2.64 5.95 3.50
CA ILE A 38 1.74 5.04 2.75
C ILE A 38 1.64 5.48 1.30
N HIS A 39 1.39 6.76 1.03
CA HIS A 39 1.35 7.28 -0.34
C HIS A 39 2.63 6.92 -1.12
N LEU A 40 3.81 7.16 -0.55
CA LEU A 40 5.08 6.84 -1.20
C LEU A 40 5.23 5.34 -1.52
N ILE A 41 4.73 4.44 -0.67
CA ILE A 41 4.71 2.99 -0.91
C ILE A 41 3.79 2.66 -2.10
N LEU A 42 2.57 3.21 -2.13
CA LEU A 42 1.58 2.92 -3.19
C LEU A 42 2.05 3.32 -4.59
N TYR A 43 2.97 4.30 -4.67
CA TYR A 43 3.55 4.79 -5.92
C TYR A 43 4.96 4.28 -6.18
N GLY A 44 5.48 3.37 -5.33
CA GLY A 44 6.81 2.77 -5.51
C GLY A 44 7.99 3.71 -5.24
N GLU A 45 7.77 4.87 -4.61
CA GLU A 45 8.85 5.78 -4.21
C GLU A 45 9.58 5.32 -2.94
N ARG A 46 9.00 4.34 -2.24
CA ARG A 46 9.60 3.64 -1.09
C ARG A 46 9.34 2.15 -1.22
N SER A 47 10.35 1.35 -0.86
CA SER A 47 10.24 -0.13 -0.89
C SER A 47 9.14 -0.67 0.03
N GLY A 48 8.79 0.06 1.09
CA GLY A 48 7.72 -0.33 2.01
C GLY A 48 7.96 -1.63 2.78
N LYS A 49 9.14 -2.27 2.68
CA LYS A 49 9.47 -3.59 3.26
C LYS A 49 9.04 -3.76 4.71
N LYS A 50 9.15 -2.70 5.52
CA LYS A 50 8.75 -2.70 6.93
C LYS A 50 7.23 -2.69 7.16
N TYR A 51 6.47 -2.01 6.31
CA TYR A 51 5.05 -1.71 6.55
C TYR A 51 4.11 -2.40 5.59
N ILE A 52 4.56 -2.88 4.42
CA ILE A 52 3.74 -3.66 3.51
C ILE A 52 3.20 -4.91 4.20
N PRO A 53 3.98 -5.71 4.95
CA PRO A 53 3.43 -6.87 5.65
C PRO A 53 2.30 -6.49 6.61
N ALA A 54 2.44 -5.37 7.33
CA ALA A 54 1.41 -4.88 8.24
C ALA A 54 0.15 -4.38 7.50
N ILE A 55 0.32 -3.68 6.37
CA ILE A 55 -0.79 -3.20 5.52
C ILE A 55 -1.55 -4.39 4.94
N VAL A 56 -0.83 -5.35 4.37
CA VAL A 56 -1.37 -6.55 3.73
C VAL A 56 -2.09 -7.42 4.76
N SER A 57 -1.48 -7.65 5.92
CA SER A 57 -2.10 -8.38 7.03
C SER A 57 -3.36 -7.69 7.55
N PHE A 58 -3.34 -6.36 7.73
CA PHE A 58 -4.50 -5.60 8.19
C PHE A 58 -5.65 -5.62 7.17
N LEU A 59 -5.33 -5.56 5.88
CA LEU A 59 -6.32 -5.61 4.81
C LEU A 59 -6.82 -7.03 4.53
N GLY A 60 -6.12 -8.07 5.00
CA GLY A 60 -6.42 -9.48 4.73
C GLY A 60 -6.03 -9.88 3.30
N LEU A 61 -4.96 -9.29 2.76
CA LEU A 61 -4.42 -9.60 1.44
C LEU A 61 -3.34 -10.68 1.56
N ASP A 62 -3.15 -11.49 0.52
CA ASP A 62 -2.06 -12.47 0.45
C ASP A 62 -0.77 -11.85 -0.13
N PHE A 63 0.30 -11.84 0.67
CA PHE A 63 1.58 -11.21 0.31
C PHE A 63 2.28 -11.88 -0.89
N TYR A 64 1.99 -13.17 -1.12
CA TYR A 64 2.64 -14.00 -2.15
C TYR A 64 2.41 -13.53 -3.58
N ILE A 65 1.41 -12.68 -3.83
CA ILE A 65 1.08 -12.19 -5.18
C ILE A 65 2.04 -11.08 -5.65
N PHE A 66 2.77 -10.44 -4.72
CA PHE A 66 3.48 -9.18 -5.02
C PHE A 66 5.02 -9.28 -4.96
N ASP A 67 5.57 -10.47 -4.67
CA ASP A 67 7.02 -10.70 -4.62
C ASP A 67 7.67 -10.87 -6.02
N GLU A 68 6.86 -11.19 -7.05
CA GLU A 68 7.37 -11.50 -8.40
C GLU A 68 7.80 -10.27 -9.23
N GLN A 69 7.49 -9.05 -8.80
CA GLN A 69 7.98 -7.85 -9.48
C GLN A 69 9.16 -7.24 -8.72
N LYS A 70 10.30 -7.96 -8.73
CA LYS A 70 11.62 -7.44 -8.36
C LYS A 70 11.99 -6.23 -9.23
N LYS A 71 11.55 -5.05 -8.80
CA LYS A 71 12.17 -3.74 -9.04
C LYS A 71 11.60 -2.78 -8.00
N TRP A 72 12.09 -2.90 -6.77
CA TRP A 72 12.01 -1.84 -5.77
C TRP A 72 13.18 -0.89 -5.96
#